data_AF-A0A848I424-F1
#
_entry.id   AF-A0A848I424-F1
#
_cell.length_a   1.000
_cell.length_b   1.000
_cell.length_c   1.000
_cell.angle_alpha   90.00
_cell.angle_beta   90.00
_cell.angle_gamma   90.00
#
_symmetry.space_group_name_H-M   'P 1'
#
loop_
_entity.id
_entity.type
_entity.pdbx_description
1 polymer ?
#
loop_
_entity_poly.entity_id
_entity_poly.type
_entity_poly.pdbx_seq_one_letter_code
_entity_poly.pdbx_strand_id
1 'polypeptide(L)'
;MATDNTVRVSLRLKTDVNGAVEKAAADKGVDPATFMQSVIERSIYPYLPNERRKELEMTEELFGRAQDFARKVHDEGRFNADFTLTVIDDMMADPSTRQLYADLIGDEDILKNGMPKKSPLNMYLGLYIKNAINAEPLLDAKGKPRRAFVKNRPIQSYTLLKLN
;
A
#
# COMPACT_ATOMS: atom_id res chain seq x y z
N MET A 1 13.86 12.34 17.03
CA MET A 1 12.45 12.24 17.47
C MET A 1 11.65 11.78 16.27
N ALA A 2 10.90 10.68 16.39
CA ALA A 2 10.04 10.21 15.30
C ALA A 2 8.92 11.24 15.12
N THR A 3 8.98 12.03 14.05
CA THR A 3 7.82 12.80 13.60
C THR A 3 6.83 11.80 13.02
N ASP A 4 5.87 11.37 13.82
CA ASP A 4 4.68 10.70 13.31
C ASP A 4 3.96 11.71 12.40
N ASN A 5 4.12 11.54 11.08
CA ASN A 5 3.59 12.42 10.04
C ASN A 5 2.07 12.27 9.84
N THR A 6 1.32 11.84 10.86
CA THR A 6 -0.11 11.56 10.78
C THR A 6 -0.84 12.03 12.04
N VAL A 7 -2.01 12.62 11.85
CA VAL A 7 -2.92 13.01 12.93
C VAL A 7 -4.14 12.10 12.90
N ARG A 8 -4.49 11.50 14.05
CA ARG A 8 -5.73 10.74 14.18
C ARG A 8 -6.91 11.69 14.27
N VAL A 9 -7.87 11.55 13.36
CA VAL A 9 -9.13 12.29 13.35
C VAL A 9 -10.27 11.35 13.71
N SER A 10 -11.20 11.80 14.54
CA SER A 10 -12.43 11.05 14.88
C SER A 10 -13.63 11.75 14.25
N LEU A 11 -14.44 11.00 13.49
CA LEU A 11 -15.63 11.50 12.79
C LEU A 11 -16.87 10.74 13.25
N ARG A 12 -18.02 11.42 13.27
CA ARG A 12 -19.32 10.78 13.45
C ARG A 12 -20.04 10.73 12.11
N LEU A 13 -20.40 9.54 11.67
CA LEU A 13 -21.18 9.32 10.46
C LEU A 13 -22.59 8.85 10.82
N LYS A 14 -23.56 9.20 9.99
CA LYS A 14 -24.88 8.56 10.04
C LYS A 14 -24.74 7.08 9.65
N THR A 15 -25.58 6.22 10.20
CA THR A 15 -25.49 4.76 10.00
C THR A 15 -25.61 4.34 8.53
N ASP A 16 -26.52 4.97 7.80
CA ASP A 16 -26.71 4.77 6.36
C ASP A 16 -25.48 5.18 5.54
N VAL A 17 -24.85 6.30 5.89
CA VAL A 17 -23.60 6.77 5.27
C VAL A 17 -22.45 5.79 5.56
N ASN A 18 -22.34 5.27 6.79
CA ASN A 18 -21.33 4.28 7.13
C ASN A 18 -21.50 3.00 6.29
N GLY A 19 -22.73 2.51 6.13
CA GLY A 19 -23.00 1.34 5.27
C GLY A 19 -22.61 1.58 3.80
N ALA A 20 -22.82 2.79 3.28
CA ALA A 20 -22.38 3.15 1.93
C ALA A 20 -20.85 3.21 1.80
N VAL A 21 -20.14 3.69 2.84
CA VAL A 21 -18.67 3.70 2.90
C VAL A 21 -18.12 2.26 2.90
N GLU A 22 -18.70 1.36 3.70
CA GLU A 22 -18.29 -0.05 3.75
C GLU A 22 -18.43 -0.73 2.39
N LYS A 23 -19.55 -0.50 1.70
CA LYS A 23 -19.77 -1.03 0.36
C LYS A 23 -18.76 -0.47 -0.65
N ALA A 24 -18.57 0.84 -0.68
CA ALA A 24 -17.64 1.49 -1.60
C ALA A 24 -16.17 1.08 -1.36
N ALA A 25 -15.80 0.83 -0.11
CA ALA A 25 -14.49 0.31 0.26
C ALA A 25 -14.30 -1.13 -0.24
N ALA A 26 -15.31 -1.98 -0.04
CA ALA A 26 -15.31 -3.36 -0.53
C ALA A 26 -15.21 -3.44 -2.06
N ASP A 27 -15.98 -2.60 -2.79
CA ASP A 27 -15.93 -2.52 -4.26
C ASP A 27 -14.53 -2.12 -4.77
N LYS A 28 -13.75 -1.39 -3.96
CA LYS A 28 -12.36 -1.00 -4.25
C LYS A 28 -11.30 -1.94 -3.66
N GLY A 29 -11.70 -2.99 -2.95
CA GLY A 29 -10.78 -3.92 -2.29
C GLY A 29 -9.89 -3.24 -1.24
N VAL A 30 -10.44 -2.29 -0.48
CA VAL A 30 -9.74 -1.62 0.64
C VAL A 30 -10.62 -1.63 1.89
N ASP A 31 -10.04 -1.44 3.07
CA ASP A 31 -10.83 -1.28 4.29
C ASP A 31 -11.52 0.11 4.35
N PRO A 32 -12.61 0.24 5.12
CA PRO A 32 -13.36 1.51 5.22
C PRO A 32 -12.53 2.72 5.64
N ALA A 33 -11.53 2.55 6.51
CA ALA A 33 -10.71 3.66 7.00
C ALA A 33 -9.77 4.15 5.89
N THR A 34 -9.12 3.23 5.16
CA THR A 34 -8.30 3.54 3.99
C THR A 34 -9.13 4.24 2.92
N PHE A 35 -10.35 3.75 2.65
CA PHE A 35 -11.26 4.41 1.71
C PHE A 35 -11.59 5.85 2.15
N MET A 36 -12.03 6.04 3.40
CA MET A 36 -12.36 7.37 3.92
C MET A 36 -11.17 8.33 3.87
N GLN A 37 -9.98 7.86 4.21
CA GLN A 37 -8.76 8.66 4.12
C GLN A 37 -8.54 9.16 2.68
N SER A 38 -8.65 8.27 1.68
CA SER A 38 -8.50 8.66 0.27
C SER A 38 -9.54 9.69 -0.18
N VAL A 39 -10.79 9.56 0.27
CA VAL A 39 -11.85 10.51 -0.07
C VAL A 39 -11.59 11.87 0.55
N ILE A 40 -11.18 11.91 1.82
CA ILE A 40 -10.84 13.14 2.54
C ILE A 40 -9.64 13.82 1.88
N GLU A 41 -8.55 13.08 1.61
CA GLU A 41 -7.37 13.61 0.94
C GLU A 41 -7.73 14.19 -0.43
N ARG A 42 -8.48 13.45 -1.25
CA ARG A 42 -8.90 13.94 -2.57
C ARG A 42 -9.80 15.17 -2.50
N SER A 43 -10.65 15.28 -1.48
CA SER A 43 -11.54 16.44 -1.30
C SER A 43 -10.79 17.75 -1.03
N ILE A 44 -9.55 17.67 -0.52
CA ILE A 44 -8.75 18.85 -0.19
C ILE A 44 -7.74 19.24 -1.28
N TYR A 45 -7.62 18.49 -2.37
CA TYR A 45 -6.68 18.77 -3.46
C TYR A 45 -6.71 20.22 -3.97
N PRO A 46 -7.88 20.88 -4.13
CA PRO A 46 -7.95 22.29 -4.54
C PRO A 46 -7.26 23.27 -3.58
N TYR A 47 -7.04 22.87 -2.33
CA TYR A 47 -6.43 23.69 -1.28
C TYR A 47 -4.96 23.36 -1.02
N LEU A 48 -4.41 22.35 -1.70
CA LEU A 48 -3.02 21.93 -1.53
C LEU A 48 -2.08 22.64 -2.53
N PRO A 49 -0.80 22.86 -2.15
CA PRO A 49 0.23 23.21 -3.11
C PRO A 49 0.32 22.18 -4.24
N ASN A 50 0.63 22.65 -5.46
CA ASN A 50 0.71 21.81 -6.66
C ASN A 50 1.62 20.58 -6.47
N GLU A 51 2.77 20.78 -5.85
CA GLU A 51 3.73 19.71 -5.57
C GLU A 51 3.15 18.63 -4.66
N ARG A 52 2.43 19.04 -3.60
CA ARG A 52 1.84 18.10 -2.66
C ARG A 52 0.69 17.32 -3.28
N ARG A 53 -0.14 17.97 -4.08
CA ARG A 53 -1.18 17.31 -4.88
C ARG A 53 -0.57 16.28 -5.83
N LYS A 54 0.48 16.65 -6.57
CA LYS A 54 1.16 15.73 -7.49
C LYS A 54 1.73 14.51 -6.76
N GLU A 55 2.34 14.70 -5.59
CA GLU A 55 2.85 13.60 -4.77
C GLU A 55 1.73 12.64 -4.32
N LEU A 56 0.56 13.16 -3.94
CA LEU A 56 -0.61 12.34 -3.56
C LEU A 56 -1.15 11.58 -4.78
N GLU A 57 -1.29 12.23 -5.93
CA GLU A 57 -1.72 11.60 -7.19
C GLU A 57 -0.76 10.47 -7.61
N MET A 58 0.56 10.71 -7.53
CA MET A 58 1.58 9.69 -7.79
C MET A 58 1.51 8.52 -6.81
N THR A 59 1.21 8.80 -5.54
CA THR A 59 1.03 7.77 -4.50
C THR A 59 -0.19 6.90 -4.79
N GLU A 60 -1.33 7.53 -5.12
CA GLU A 60 -2.55 6.83 -5.52
C GLU A 60 -2.30 5.96 -6.76
N GLU A 61 -1.59 6.49 -7.77
CA GLU A 61 -1.22 5.76 -8.97
C GLU A 61 -0.35 4.54 -8.66
N LEU A 62 0.68 4.70 -7.82
CA LEU A 62 1.56 3.59 -7.44
C LEU A 62 0.78 2.48 -6.71
N PHE A 63 -0.13 2.84 -5.80
CA PHE A 63 -0.95 1.87 -5.09
C PHE A 63 -1.95 1.17 -6.03
N GLY A 64 -2.57 1.90 -6.95
CA GLY A 64 -3.42 1.31 -7.98
C GLY A 64 -2.67 0.25 -8.81
N ARG A 65 -1.46 0.60 -9.29
CA ARG A 65 -0.59 -0.34 -10.00
C ARG A 65 -0.23 -1.54 -9.13
N ALA A 66 0.09 -1.34 -7.85
CA ALA A 66 0.41 -2.44 -6.94
C ALA A 66 -0.75 -3.45 -6.81
N GLN A 67 -1.99 -2.95 -6.77
CA GLN A 67 -3.17 -3.81 -6.76
C GLN A 67 -3.37 -4.54 -8.09
N ASP A 68 -3.11 -3.88 -9.23
CA ASP A 68 -3.18 -4.50 -10.56
C ASP A 68 -2.15 -5.64 -10.71
N PHE A 69 -0.90 -5.40 -10.30
CA PHE A 69 0.13 -6.43 -10.28
C PHE A 69 -0.24 -7.58 -9.32
N ALA A 70 -0.78 -7.27 -8.14
CA ALA A 70 -1.25 -8.29 -7.21
C ALA A 70 -2.32 -9.19 -7.84
N ARG A 71 -3.38 -8.60 -8.42
CA ARG A 71 -4.42 -9.37 -9.12
C ARG A 71 -3.83 -10.22 -10.24
N LYS A 72 -2.97 -9.64 -11.09
CA LYS A 72 -2.32 -10.35 -12.19
C LYS A 72 -1.52 -11.57 -11.70
N VAL A 73 -0.62 -11.38 -10.73
CA VAL A 73 0.22 -12.47 -10.18
C VAL A 73 -0.64 -13.56 -9.54
N HIS A 74 -1.75 -13.17 -8.89
CA HIS A 74 -2.70 -14.11 -8.33
C HIS A 74 -3.45 -14.91 -9.40
N ASP A 75 -3.96 -14.24 -10.44
CA ASP A 75 -4.68 -14.87 -11.55
C ASP A 75 -3.78 -15.81 -12.38
N GLU A 76 -2.47 -15.54 -12.41
CA GLU A 76 -1.44 -16.45 -12.95
C GLU A 76 -1.16 -17.68 -12.06
N GLY A 77 -1.81 -17.80 -10.90
CA GLY A 77 -1.63 -18.92 -9.96
C GLY A 77 -0.31 -18.88 -9.20
N ARG A 78 0.38 -17.72 -9.16
CA ARG A 78 1.70 -17.57 -8.52
C ARG A 78 1.61 -17.20 -7.03
N PHE A 79 0.49 -17.45 -6.37
CA PHE A 79 0.35 -17.20 -4.94
C PHE A 79 1.21 -18.16 -4.10
N ASN A 80 1.97 -17.59 -3.15
CA ASN A 80 2.64 -18.33 -2.08
C ASN A 80 2.80 -17.42 -0.84
N ALA A 81 3.42 -17.92 0.23
CA ALA A 81 3.59 -17.12 1.45
C ALA A 81 4.40 -15.82 1.23
N ASP A 82 5.26 -15.78 0.21
CA ASP A 82 6.10 -14.66 -0.18
C ASP A 82 5.46 -13.74 -1.24
N PHE A 83 4.15 -13.87 -1.47
CA PHE A 83 3.42 -13.16 -2.52
C PHE A 83 3.71 -11.65 -2.58
N THR A 84 3.80 -10.98 -1.43
CA THR A 84 4.14 -9.54 -1.37
C THR A 84 5.48 -9.25 -2.06
N LEU A 85 6.51 -10.08 -1.84
CA LEU A 85 7.80 -9.92 -2.49
C LEU A 85 7.71 -10.18 -3.98
N THR A 86 6.99 -11.23 -4.40
CA THR A 86 6.77 -11.54 -5.82
C THR A 86 6.14 -10.36 -6.55
N VAL A 87 5.11 -9.75 -5.98
CA VAL A 87 4.44 -8.58 -6.57
C VAL A 87 5.37 -7.37 -6.64
N ILE A 88 6.13 -7.09 -5.57
CA ILE A 88 7.10 -5.99 -5.58
C ILE A 88 8.21 -6.22 -6.61
N ASP A 89 8.74 -7.44 -6.74
CA ASP A 89 9.76 -7.75 -7.74
C ASP A 89 9.22 -7.57 -9.17
N ASP A 90 7.99 -8.04 -9.46
CA ASP A 90 7.31 -7.83 -10.75
C ASP A 90 7.04 -6.34 -11.02
N MET A 91 6.60 -5.57 -10.01
CA MET A 91 6.43 -4.11 -10.12
C MET A 91 7.73 -3.39 -10.46
N MET A 92 8.84 -3.82 -9.86
CA MET A 92 10.14 -3.14 -10.00
C MET A 92 10.89 -3.55 -11.28
N ALA A 93 10.42 -4.61 -11.93
CA ALA A 93 10.81 -4.99 -13.28
C ALA A 93 10.11 -4.14 -14.36
N ASP A 94 8.93 -3.56 -14.06
CA ASP A 94 8.28 -2.59 -14.93
C ASP A 94 8.96 -1.21 -14.84
N PRO A 95 9.58 -0.68 -15.92
CA PRO A 95 10.35 0.56 -15.85
C PRO A 95 9.53 1.77 -15.38
N SER A 96 8.26 1.84 -15.79
CA SER A 96 7.41 2.98 -15.46
C SER A 96 7.02 3.01 -13.98
N THR A 97 6.74 1.85 -13.41
CA THR A 97 6.41 1.68 -11.99
C THR A 97 7.65 1.86 -11.12
N ARG A 98 8.80 1.36 -11.58
CA ARG A 98 10.09 1.58 -10.94
C ARG A 98 10.42 3.07 -10.84
N GLN A 99 10.24 3.83 -11.92
CA GLN A 99 10.50 5.27 -11.93
C GLN A 99 9.54 6.01 -10.99
N LEU A 100 8.24 5.70 -11.05
CA LEU A 100 7.23 6.27 -10.16
C LEU A 100 7.58 6.06 -8.68
N TYR A 101 8.04 4.85 -8.32
CA TYR A 101 8.51 4.55 -6.98
C TYR A 101 9.77 5.36 -6.61
N ALA A 102 10.76 5.44 -7.50
CA ALA A 102 11.98 6.22 -7.30
C ALA A 102 11.68 7.71 -7.04
N ASP A 103 10.78 8.30 -7.82
CA ASP A 103 10.37 9.69 -7.67
C ASP A 103 9.69 9.93 -6.31
N LEU A 104 8.83 9.00 -5.87
CA LEU A 104 8.13 9.09 -4.58
C LEU A 104 9.06 8.94 -3.37
N ILE A 105 10.06 8.06 -3.46
CA ILE A 105 11.06 7.95 -2.38
C ILE A 105 12.10 9.08 -2.43
N GLY A 106 12.22 9.78 -3.57
CA GLY A 106 13.14 10.88 -3.80
C GLY A 106 14.58 10.43 -4.07
N ASP A 107 14.79 9.23 -4.61
CA ASP A 107 16.11 8.68 -4.92
C ASP A 107 16.02 7.62 -6.03
N GLU A 108 16.91 7.69 -7.02
CA GLU A 108 16.99 6.72 -8.12
C GLU A 108 17.52 5.35 -7.65
N ASP A 109 18.35 5.32 -6.59
CA ASP A 109 18.78 4.08 -5.98
C ASP A 109 17.68 3.54 -5.05
N ILE A 110 16.75 2.82 -5.68
CA ILE A 110 15.63 2.18 -4.98
C ILE A 110 16.08 1.12 -3.96
N LEU A 111 17.34 0.69 -3.96
CA LEU A 111 17.89 -0.27 -2.98
C LEU A 111 18.46 0.42 -1.75
N LYS A 112 18.73 1.73 -1.83
CA LYS A 112 19.24 2.52 -0.72
C LYS A 112 18.34 2.45 0.51
N ASN A 113 18.96 2.31 1.66
CA ASN A 113 18.29 2.18 2.95
C ASN A 113 18.22 3.53 3.68
N GLY A 114 17.30 3.63 4.65
CA GLY A 114 17.20 4.81 5.52
C GLY A 114 16.49 6.02 4.91
N MET A 115 15.90 5.87 3.71
CA MET A 115 15.10 6.93 3.08
C MET A 115 13.80 7.18 3.87
N PRO A 116 13.53 8.41 4.37
CA PRO A 116 12.40 8.68 5.25
C PRO A 116 11.02 8.32 4.65
N LYS A 117 10.84 8.55 3.35
CA LYS A 117 9.57 8.27 2.64
C LYS A 117 9.37 6.79 2.32
N LYS A 118 10.44 6.01 2.28
CA LYS A 118 10.44 4.63 1.79
C LYS A 118 9.73 3.66 2.74
N SER A 119 9.99 3.78 4.05
CA SER A 119 9.34 2.93 5.06
C SER A 119 7.81 3.02 5.06
N PRO A 120 7.19 4.22 5.16
CA PRO A 120 5.74 4.33 5.11
C PRO A 120 5.16 3.90 3.75
N LEU A 121 5.81 4.26 2.63
CA LEU A 121 5.37 3.86 1.29
C LEU A 121 5.30 2.33 1.16
N ASN A 122 6.35 1.62 1.60
CA ASN A 122 6.43 0.17 1.55
C ASN A 122 5.43 -0.52 2.47
N MET A 123 5.12 0.08 3.63
CA MET A 123 4.08 -0.43 4.51
C MET A 123 2.71 -0.42 3.82
N TYR A 124 2.35 0.71 3.18
CA TYR A 124 1.09 0.81 2.45
C TYR A 124 1.07 -0.08 1.22
N LEU A 125 2.17 -0.19 0.46
CA LEU A 125 2.25 -1.15 -0.64
C LEU A 125 1.90 -2.58 -0.19
N GLY A 126 2.48 -3.05 0.92
CA GLY A 126 2.15 -4.37 1.46
C GLY A 126 0.67 -4.52 1.86
N LEU A 127 0.06 -3.45 2.40
CA LEU A 127 -1.37 -3.43 2.73
C LEU A 127 -2.25 -3.54 1.47
N TYR A 128 -1.98 -2.72 0.46
CA TYR A 128 -2.75 -2.69 -0.79
C TYR A 128 -2.60 -3.98 -1.59
N ILE A 129 -1.39 -4.55 -1.66
CA ILE A 129 -1.14 -5.85 -2.31
C ILE A 129 -1.95 -6.97 -1.63
N LYS A 130 -1.91 -7.04 -0.30
CA LYS A 130 -2.67 -8.03 0.48
C LYS A 130 -4.18 -7.89 0.25
N ASN A 131 -4.70 -6.68 0.36
CA ASN A 131 -6.14 -6.42 0.25
C ASN A 131 -6.66 -6.69 -1.17
N ALA A 132 -5.86 -6.44 -2.21
CA ALA A 132 -6.25 -6.63 -3.61
C ALA A 132 -6.72 -8.06 -3.95
N ILE A 133 -6.23 -9.05 -3.19
CA ILE A 133 -6.55 -10.47 -3.37
C ILE A 133 -7.22 -11.07 -2.13
N ASN A 134 -7.68 -10.24 -1.20
CA ASN A 134 -8.31 -10.64 0.06
C ASN A 134 -7.48 -11.66 0.87
N ALA A 135 -6.14 -11.50 0.86
CA ALA A 135 -5.25 -12.37 1.61
C ALA A 135 -5.18 -11.98 3.10
N GLU A 136 -4.80 -12.94 3.92
CA GLU A 136 -4.60 -12.75 5.36
C GLU A 136 -3.12 -12.87 5.74
N PRO A 137 -2.68 -12.22 6.83
CA PRO A 137 -1.36 -12.49 7.39
C PRO A 137 -1.24 -13.96 7.82
N LEU A 138 -0.13 -14.58 7.48
CA LEU A 138 0.26 -15.86 8.06
C LEU A 138 0.70 -15.63 9.50
N LEU A 139 -0.04 -16.19 10.46
CA LEU A 139 0.23 -16.00 11.88
C LEU A 139 1.18 -17.08 12.43
N ASP A 140 1.94 -16.73 13.47
CA ASP A 140 2.70 -17.68 14.28
C ASP A 140 1.81 -18.35 15.36
N ALA A 141 2.40 -19.26 16.14
CA ALA A 141 1.69 -19.97 17.22
C ALA A 141 1.15 -19.04 18.33
N LYS A 142 1.57 -17.77 18.36
CA LYS A 142 1.12 -16.75 19.32
C LYS A 142 0.12 -15.77 18.68
N GLY A 143 -0.35 -16.04 17.46
CA GLY A 143 -1.27 -15.18 16.74
C GLY A 143 -0.64 -13.90 16.17
N LYS A 144 0.71 -13.81 16.10
CA LYS A 144 1.40 -12.65 15.55
C LYS A 144 1.71 -12.84 14.07
N PRO A 145 1.60 -11.79 13.22
CA PRO A 145 2.00 -11.87 11.81
C PRO A 145 3.47 -12.28 11.66
N ARG A 146 3.72 -13.32 10.86
CA ARG A 146 5.07 -13.74 10.48
C ARG A 146 5.65 -12.77 9.47
N ARG A 147 6.92 -12.42 9.64
CA ARG A 147 7.66 -11.53 8.73
C ARG A 147 8.83 -12.27 8.10
N ALA A 148 9.09 -11.96 6.83
CA ALA A 148 10.31 -12.31 6.14
C ALA A 148 11.22 -11.08 6.04
N PHE A 149 12.53 -11.32 5.99
CA PHE A 149 13.56 -10.29 5.86
C PHE A 149 14.39 -10.59 4.62
N VAL A 150 14.62 -9.58 3.79
CA VAL A 150 15.32 -9.71 2.51
C VAL A 150 16.42 -8.67 2.38
N LYS A 151 17.45 -9.00 1.60
CA LYS A 151 18.59 -8.13 1.28
C LYS A 151 18.60 -7.86 -0.23
N ASN A 152 19.20 -6.74 -0.63
CA ASN A 152 19.33 -6.34 -2.03
C ASN A 152 17.98 -6.34 -2.76
N ARG A 153 16.97 -5.79 -2.08
CA ARG A 153 15.60 -5.63 -2.56
C ARG A 153 15.07 -4.25 -2.21
N PRO A 154 14.08 -3.73 -2.95
CA PRO A 154 13.48 -2.43 -2.68
C PRO A 154 12.79 -2.35 -1.30
N ILE A 155 12.33 -3.48 -0.78
CA ILE A 155 11.84 -3.63 0.60
C ILE A 155 12.87 -4.38 1.44
N GLN A 156 12.87 -4.16 2.76
CA GLN A 156 13.75 -4.86 3.70
C GLN A 156 13.06 -6.02 4.43
N SER A 157 11.73 -5.93 4.55
CA SER A 157 10.91 -6.96 5.17
C SER A 157 9.46 -6.81 4.72
N TYR A 158 8.71 -7.90 4.82
CA TYR A 158 7.28 -7.96 4.52
C TYR A 158 6.61 -9.03 5.39
N THR A 159 5.28 -8.94 5.47
CA THR A 159 4.46 -9.94 6.16
C THR A 159 4.18 -11.10 5.21
N LEU A 160 4.35 -12.33 5.71
CA LEU A 160 3.97 -13.54 4.97
C LEU A 160 2.45 -13.64 4.90
N LEU A 161 1.92 -14.12 3.78
CA LEU A 161 0.49 -14.18 3.52
C LEU A 161 -0.04 -15.62 3.42
N LYS A 162 -1.34 -15.78 3.61
CA LYS A 162 -2.13 -16.96 3.26
C LYS A 162 -3.42 -16.50 2.58
N LEU A 163 -4.00 -17.35 1.74
CA LEU A 163 -5.38 -17.12 1.27
C LEU A 163 -6.36 -17.42 2.41
N ASN A 164 -7.51 -16.76 2.35
CA ASN A 164 -8.65 -17.04 3.23
C ASN A 164 -9.29 -18.38 2.86
#